data_AF-A0A812SFA6-F1
#
_entry.id   AF-A0A812SFA6-F1
#
_cell.length_a   1.000
_cell.length_b   1.000
_cell.length_c   1.000
_cell.angle_alpha   90.00
_cell.angle_beta   90.00
_cell.angle_gamma   90.00
#
_symmetry.space_group_name_H-M   'P 1'
#
loop_
_entity.id
_entity.type
_entity.pdbx_description
1 polymer ?
#
loop_
_entity_poly.entity_id
_entity_poly.type
_entity_poly.pdbx_seq_one_letter_code
_entity_poly.pdbx_strand_id
1 'polypeptide(L)'
;MARAFALCAVAFTRLSESADPLEVTATEEASFQCMNPLFRIQWHTGATDLAQLLPRPSVHHDLLRCPFWNQKASCCSTSLEPFQLRIFDAHRDRIDKQVQVLEEYLALMLKLRSSDIFEDAVQLEQDFLDRAIDAMRSALSHAKPCILHLLAFVAGMVCFSCQPDWVDYVWRNPLGQVTGVNVDPNACIYVDRGCGTFGHTMQVAYLHVMESRLAKYPAASLPDFSMFFSREALCEWLRGTVAVHPLAFQPSDVLTRRLSREVPAANGGMPRRHLDTPLTAAPLGTSSSTSLPQAVVQATAIPTSLPLPQAPTGPSSPALAFDPAKDGLASDFRMQFAPG
;
A
#
# COMPACT_ATOMS: atom_id res chain seq x y z
N MET A 1 73.50 28.81 15.65
CA MET A 1 73.78 28.79 17.11
C MET A 1 72.52 28.28 17.79
N ALA A 2 72.34 26.98 18.04
CA ALA A 2 73.05 26.08 18.96
C ALA A 2 72.76 26.38 20.45
N ARG A 3 72.00 25.46 21.09
CA ARG A 3 71.97 24.99 22.51
C ARG A 3 70.53 24.54 22.83
N ALA A 4 70.15 23.26 22.97
CA ALA A 4 70.67 22.09 23.70
C ALA A 4 70.56 22.22 25.24
N PHE A 5 69.61 21.49 25.86
CA PHE A 5 69.60 20.91 27.22
C PHE A 5 68.39 19.91 27.28
N ALA A 6 68.61 18.59 27.28
CA ALA A 6 68.80 17.69 28.43
C ALA A 6 67.51 17.47 29.28
N LEU A 7 66.81 16.35 29.08
CA LEU A 7 66.87 15.11 29.90
C LEU A 7 66.13 15.19 31.25
N CYS A 8 64.99 14.49 31.35
CA CYS A 8 64.65 13.70 32.54
C CYS A 8 63.58 12.67 32.16
N ALA A 9 64.01 11.41 31.99
CA ALA A 9 63.16 10.25 31.82
C ALA A 9 62.84 9.68 33.20
N VAL A 10 61.56 9.65 33.59
CA VAL A 10 61.09 8.92 34.76
C VAL A 10 60.41 7.65 34.25
N ALA A 11 61.05 6.52 34.50
CA ALA A 11 60.51 5.19 34.26
C ALA A 11 59.45 4.88 35.34
N PHE A 12 58.20 4.76 34.92
CA PHE A 12 57.09 4.30 35.77
C PHE A 12 56.76 2.86 35.37
N THR A 13 57.28 1.89 36.13
CA THR A 13 56.91 0.49 36.04
C THR A 13 55.56 0.27 36.74
N ARG A 14 54.48 0.21 35.95
CA ARG A 14 53.17 -0.31 36.41
C ARG A 14 53.11 -1.81 36.18
N LEU A 15 52.97 -2.56 37.28
CA LEU A 15 52.54 -3.96 37.27
C LEU A 15 51.09 -4.00 36.76
N SER A 16 50.89 -4.67 35.62
CA SER A 16 49.60 -4.87 34.98
C SER A 16 49.01 -6.20 35.47
N GLU A 17 48.07 -6.14 36.39
CA GLU A 17 47.16 -7.25 36.72
C GLU A 17 46.29 -7.57 35.50
N SER A 18 46.43 -8.78 34.95
CA SER A 18 45.59 -9.33 33.90
C SER A 18 44.25 -9.78 34.51
N ALA A 19 43.34 -8.83 34.68
CA ALA A 19 41.92 -9.11 34.68
C ALA A 19 41.46 -9.07 33.22
N ASP A 20 41.22 -10.23 32.62
CA ASP A 20 40.54 -10.31 31.33
C ASP A 20 39.18 -9.62 31.48
N PRO A 21 38.96 -8.44 30.85
CA PRO A 21 37.63 -7.88 30.84
C PRO A 21 36.79 -8.86 30.02
N LEU A 22 35.71 -9.37 30.62
CA LEU A 22 34.59 -9.91 29.87
C LEU A 22 34.18 -8.83 28.88
N GLU A 23 34.70 -8.94 27.66
CA GLU A 23 34.35 -8.14 26.52
C GLU A 23 32.88 -8.46 26.26
N VAL A 24 32.02 -7.67 26.88
CA VAL A 24 30.61 -7.57 26.51
C VAL A 24 30.66 -7.07 25.07
N THR A 25 30.77 -8.01 24.14
CA THR A 25 30.67 -7.78 22.69
C THR A 25 29.45 -6.90 22.55
N ALA A 26 29.68 -5.63 22.13
CA ALA A 26 28.67 -4.59 22.03
C ALA A 26 27.39 -5.24 21.55
N THR A 27 26.46 -5.43 22.49
CA THR A 27 25.21 -6.15 22.29
C THR A 27 24.63 -5.61 21.03
N GLU A 28 24.53 -6.48 20.06
CA GLU A 28 24.10 -6.26 18.69
C GLU A 28 22.96 -5.24 18.67
N GLU A 29 23.30 -3.93 18.61
CA GLU A 29 22.29 -2.88 18.72
C GLU A 29 21.40 -3.08 17.51
N ALA A 30 20.14 -3.44 17.79
CA ALA A 30 19.14 -3.66 16.77
C ALA A 30 19.02 -2.33 16.01
N SER A 31 19.51 -2.30 14.78
CA SER A 31 19.47 -1.07 13.98
C SER A 31 18.03 -0.81 13.58
N PHE A 32 17.49 0.34 13.98
CA PHE A 32 16.15 0.78 13.61
C PHE A 32 16.02 1.13 12.11
N GLN A 33 17.15 1.13 11.37
CA GLN A 33 17.19 1.50 9.96
C GLN A 33 16.27 0.64 9.10
N CYS A 34 16.10 -0.64 9.42
CA CYS A 34 15.23 -1.55 8.65
C CYS A 34 13.90 -1.89 9.31
N MET A 35 13.52 -1.10 10.31
CA MET A 35 12.28 -1.27 11.07
C MET A 35 11.28 -0.14 10.75
N ASN A 36 11.01 0.06 9.46
CA ASN A 36 10.01 1.04 9.02
C ASN A 36 8.60 0.61 9.46
N PRO A 37 7.88 1.38 10.31
CA PRO A 37 6.57 1.00 10.84
C PRO A 37 5.49 0.79 9.78
N LEU A 38 5.64 1.39 8.60
CA LEU A 38 4.74 1.17 7.46
C LEU A 38 4.78 -0.27 6.94
N PHE A 39 5.89 -0.97 7.20
CA PHE A 39 6.16 -2.35 6.78
C PHE A 39 6.34 -3.30 7.97
N ARG A 40 5.64 -3.02 9.07
CA ARG A 40 5.80 -3.76 10.34
C ARG A 40 5.62 -5.26 10.22
N ILE A 41 4.71 -5.72 9.36
CA ILE A 41 4.48 -7.17 9.15
C ILE A 41 5.62 -7.87 8.40
N GLN A 42 6.62 -7.13 7.89
CA GLN A 42 7.84 -7.64 7.24
C GLN A 42 9.06 -7.48 8.13
N TRP A 43 8.96 -6.95 9.34
CA TRP A 43 10.16 -6.80 10.18
C TRP A 43 10.82 -8.15 10.42
N HIS A 44 12.15 -8.12 10.55
CA HIS A 44 12.91 -9.31 10.85
C HIS A 44 12.47 -9.90 12.20
N THR A 45 12.02 -11.15 12.19
CA THR A 45 11.64 -11.89 13.41
C THR A 45 12.54 -13.10 13.66
N GLY A 46 13.61 -13.27 12.88
CA GLY A 46 14.45 -14.47 12.90
C GLY A 46 13.84 -15.71 12.22
N ALA A 47 12.63 -15.59 11.66
CA ALA A 47 11.99 -16.68 10.93
C ALA A 47 12.49 -16.71 9.48
N THR A 48 13.11 -17.82 9.06
CA THR A 48 13.72 -17.97 7.73
C THR A 48 12.71 -18.06 6.59
N ASP A 49 11.46 -18.46 6.88
CA ASP A 49 10.45 -18.77 5.87
C ASP A 49 9.56 -17.59 5.47
N LEU A 50 9.81 -16.41 6.03
CA LEU A 50 9.00 -15.21 5.78
C LEU A 50 9.77 -14.20 4.94
N ALA A 51 9.06 -13.60 3.97
CA ALA A 51 9.54 -12.43 3.24
C ALA A 51 9.71 -11.27 4.22
N GLN A 52 10.93 -11.09 4.70
CA GLN A 52 11.27 -10.11 5.74
C GLN A 52 12.26 -9.08 5.22
N LEU A 53 12.15 -7.89 5.77
CA LEU A 53 13.21 -6.90 5.76
C LEU A 53 14.41 -7.44 6.54
N LEU A 54 15.58 -7.00 6.14
CA LEU A 54 16.82 -7.34 6.83
C LEU A 54 16.84 -6.70 8.22
N PRO A 55 17.57 -7.28 9.19
CA PRO A 55 17.75 -6.66 10.50
C PRO A 55 18.61 -5.39 10.43
N ARG A 56 19.48 -5.29 9.42
CA ARG A 56 20.39 -4.16 9.18
C ARG A 56 20.54 -3.93 7.69
N PRO A 57 20.87 -2.69 7.26
CA PRO A 57 21.09 -2.43 5.84
C PRO A 57 22.27 -3.24 5.31
N SER A 58 22.09 -3.92 4.18
CA SER A 58 23.19 -4.60 3.47
C SER A 58 23.17 -4.28 1.98
N VAL A 59 24.31 -4.50 1.34
CA VAL A 59 24.47 -4.27 -0.10
C VAL A 59 24.04 -5.51 -0.86
N HIS A 60 23.11 -5.32 -1.81
CA HIS A 60 22.66 -6.34 -2.75
C HIS A 60 23.02 -5.94 -4.18
N HIS A 61 23.07 -6.92 -5.08
CA HIS A 61 23.44 -6.70 -6.48
C HIS A 61 22.39 -7.24 -7.47
N ASP A 62 21.39 -7.94 -6.97
CA ASP A 62 20.47 -8.79 -7.71
C ASP A 62 19.00 -8.50 -7.35
N LEU A 63 18.70 -7.32 -6.79
CA LEU A 63 17.31 -6.87 -6.65
C LEU A 63 16.76 -6.59 -8.04
N LEU A 64 15.72 -7.32 -8.42
CA LEU A 64 15.03 -7.18 -9.69
C LEU A 64 14.01 -6.04 -9.63
N ARG A 65 13.19 -5.97 -8.58
CA ARG A 65 12.05 -5.03 -8.47
C ARG A 65 12.49 -3.61 -8.16
N CYS A 66 13.45 -3.44 -7.26
CA CYS A 66 13.96 -2.13 -6.85
C CYS A 66 15.45 -2.01 -7.20
N PRO A 67 15.84 -2.10 -8.49
CA PRO A 67 17.23 -2.25 -8.89
C PRO A 67 18.09 -1.01 -8.61
N PHE A 68 17.47 0.16 -8.40
CA PHE A 68 18.18 1.38 -8.01
C PHE A 68 18.82 1.31 -6.60
N TRP A 69 18.47 0.30 -5.79
CA TRP A 69 19.14 -0.06 -4.55
C TRP A 69 20.31 -1.04 -4.73
N ASN A 70 20.51 -1.59 -5.92
CA ASN A 70 21.69 -2.42 -6.18
C ASN A 70 22.96 -1.58 -5.98
N GLN A 71 23.97 -2.20 -5.36
CA GLN A 71 25.24 -1.55 -4.96
C GLN A 71 25.09 -0.44 -3.89
N LYS A 72 23.93 -0.34 -3.23
CA LYS A 72 23.69 0.55 -2.09
C LYS A 72 23.27 -0.28 -0.87
N ALA A 73 23.57 0.23 0.32
CA ALA A 73 23.03 -0.36 1.54
C ALA A 73 21.50 -0.18 1.56
N SER A 74 20.76 -1.27 1.71
CA SER A 74 19.30 -1.26 1.71
C SER A 74 18.75 -2.30 2.69
N CYS A 75 17.48 -2.15 3.05
CA CYS A 75 16.80 -3.07 3.97
C CYS A 75 16.10 -4.25 3.27
N CYS A 76 16.16 -4.29 1.94
CA CYS A 76 15.53 -5.33 1.14
C CYS A 76 16.51 -6.43 0.76
N SER A 77 15.97 -7.63 0.57
CA SER A 77 16.65 -8.77 -0.02
C SER A 77 15.80 -9.37 -1.13
N THR A 78 16.38 -10.25 -1.96
CA THR A 78 15.66 -10.97 -3.01
C THR A 78 14.46 -11.78 -2.49
N SER A 79 14.53 -12.24 -1.24
CA SER A 79 13.42 -12.95 -0.58
C SER A 79 12.17 -12.09 -0.35
N LEU A 80 12.33 -10.75 -0.31
CA LEU A 80 11.23 -9.81 -0.09
C LEU A 80 10.48 -9.44 -1.39
N GLU A 81 11.12 -9.58 -2.55
CA GLU A 81 10.55 -9.15 -3.83
C GLU A 81 9.23 -9.82 -4.21
N PRO A 82 9.00 -11.12 -3.94
CA PRO A 82 7.69 -11.74 -4.17
C PRO A 82 6.58 -11.12 -3.32
N PHE A 83 6.91 -10.59 -2.15
CA PHE A 83 5.95 -9.87 -1.32
C PHE A 83 5.68 -8.46 -1.87
N GLN A 84 6.73 -7.72 -2.25
CA GLN A 84 6.60 -6.42 -2.90
C GLN A 84 5.75 -6.50 -4.18
N LEU A 85 6.00 -7.51 -5.02
CA LEU A 85 5.20 -7.75 -6.23
C LEU A 85 3.72 -7.96 -5.92
N ARG A 86 3.40 -8.78 -4.91
CA ARG A 86 2.01 -9.01 -4.49
C ARG A 86 1.32 -7.74 -4.01
N ILE A 87 2.02 -6.86 -3.30
CA ILE A 87 1.46 -5.56 -2.89
C ILE A 87 1.15 -4.72 -4.13
N PHE A 88 2.13 -4.58 -5.02
CA PHE A 88 1.97 -3.81 -6.25
C PHE A 88 0.79 -4.33 -7.09
N ASP A 89 0.72 -5.65 -7.30
CA ASP A 89 -0.37 -6.30 -8.04
C ASP A 89 -1.72 -6.05 -7.36
N ALA A 90 -1.81 -6.12 -6.03
CA ALA A 90 -3.06 -5.82 -5.31
C ALA A 90 -3.54 -4.38 -5.50
N HIS A 91 -2.62 -3.41 -5.56
CA HIS A 91 -2.96 -2.03 -5.90
C HIS A 91 -3.45 -1.91 -7.35
N ARG A 92 -2.74 -2.54 -8.30
CA ARG A 92 -3.16 -2.58 -9.72
C ARG A 92 -4.56 -3.17 -9.85
N ASP A 93 -4.78 -4.36 -9.32
CA ASP A 93 -6.06 -5.07 -9.43
C ASP A 93 -7.22 -4.24 -8.83
N ARG A 94 -6.96 -3.50 -7.75
CA ARG A 94 -7.96 -2.59 -7.16
C ARG A 94 -8.32 -1.46 -8.11
N ILE A 95 -7.32 -0.80 -8.69
CA ILE A 95 -7.52 0.32 -9.61
C ILE A 95 -8.22 -0.16 -10.89
N ASP A 96 -7.76 -1.30 -11.43
CA ASP A 96 -8.36 -1.94 -12.60
C ASP A 96 -9.83 -2.30 -12.35
N LYS A 97 -10.16 -2.83 -11.17
CA LYS A 97 -11.54 -3.09 -10.77
C LYS A 97 -12.40 -1.82 -10.74
N GLN A 98 -11.86 -0.67 -10.33
CA GLN A 98 -12.62 0.59 -10.37
C GLN A 98 -12.92 1.02 -11.81
N VAL A 99 -11.96 0.86 -12.72
CA VAL A 99 -12.16 1.14 -14.15
C VAL A 99 -13.15 0.14 -14.76
N GLN A 100 -13.05 -1.14 -14.44
CA GLN A 100 -14.01 -2.15 -14.89
C GLN A 100 -15.44 -1.79 -14.46
N VAL A 101 -15.64 -1.35 -13.21
CA VAL A 101 -16.97 -0.88 -12.75
C VAL A 101 -17.45 0.32 -13.56
N LEU A 102 -16.54 1.22 -13.97
CA LEU A 102 -16.87 2.36 -14.83
C LEU A 102 -17.27 1.91 -16.26
N GLU A 103 -16.56 0.92 -16.82
CA GLU A 103 -16.88 0.31 -18.13
C GLU A 103 -18.23 -0.42 -18.10
N GLU A 104 -18.50 -1.18 -17.04
CA GLU A 104 -19.79 -1.84 -16.81
C GLU A 104 -20.92 -0.81 -16.70
N TYR A 105 -20.70 0.30 -16.00
CA TYR A 105 -21.67 1.40 -15.91
C TYR A 105 -21.97 1.99 -17.30
N LEU A 106 -20.93 2.26 -18.11
CA LEU A 106 -21.10 2.72 -19.48
C LEU A 106 -21.89 1.71 -20.34
N ALA A 107 -21.58 0.41 -20.22
CA ALA A 107 -22.28 -0.64 -20.95
C ALA A 107 -23.78 -0.67 -20.59
N LEU A 108 -24.14 -0.46 -19.32
CA LEU A 108 -25.53 -0.35 -18.88
C LEU A 108 -26.24 0.87 -19.47
N MET A 109 -25.58 2.03 -19.54
CA MET A 109 -26.15 3.21 -20.20
C MET A 109 -26.34 3.01 -21.71
N LEU A 110 -25.40 2.33 -22.37
CA LEU A 110 -25.52 1.99 -23.80
C LEU A 110 -26.69 1.04 -24.05
N LYS A 111 -26.89 0.06 -23.18
CA LYS A 111 -28.06 -0.83 -23.23
C LYS A 111 -29.37 -0.07 -23.01
N LEU A 112 -29.37 0.91 -22.10
CA LEU A 112 -30.53 1.77 -21.86
C LEU A 112 -30.85 2.63 -23.09
N ARG A 113 -29.81 3.18 -23.75
CA ARG A 113 -29.96 3.97 -24.99
C ARG A 113 -30.65 3.19 -26.11
N SER A 114 -30.48 1.86 -26.15
CA SER A 114 -31.12 0.99 -27.15
C SER A 114 -32.45 0.38 -26.70
N SER A 115 -33.13 0.97 -25.71
CA SER A 115 -34.37 0.42 -25.14
C SER A 115 -35.57 1.35 -25.38
N ASP A 116 -36.78 0.77 -25.34
CA ASP A 116 -38.05 1.51 -25.48
C ASP A 116 -38.15 2.66 -24.44
N ILE A 117 -37.56 2.50 -23.25
CA ILE A 117 -37.52 3.55 -22.21
C ILE A 117 -36.83 4.83 -22.73
N PHE A 118 -35.78 4.67 -23.54
CA PHE A 118 -35.09 5.81 -24.15
C PHE A 118 -35.90 6.39 -25.31
N GLU A 119 -36.48 5.54 -26.16
CA GLU A 119 -37.32 5.99 -27.29
C GLU A 119 -38.54 6.79 -26.81
N ASP A 120 -39.17 6.36 -25.71
CA ASP A 120 -40.33 7.01 -25.10
C ASP A 120 -39.97 8.25 -24.26
N ALA A 121 -38.69 8.48 -23.97
CA ALA A 121 -38.26 9.63 -23.17
C ALA A 121 -38.39 10.94 -23.96
N VAL A 122 -38.58 12.06 -23.23
CA VAL A 122 -38.56 13.40 -23.83
C VAL A 122 -37.18 13.65 -24.44
N GLN A 123 -37.12 14.28 -25.62
CA GLN A 123 -35.88 14.59 -26.36
C GLN A 123 -34.75 15.15 -25.47
N LEU A 124 -35.09 16.05 -24.54
CA LEU A 124 -34.12 16.63 -23.62
C LEU A 124 -33.39 15.58 -22.74
N GLU A 125 -34.11 14.56 -22.24
CA GLU A 125 -33.50 13.48 -21.45
C GLU A 125 -32.67 12.53 -22.31
N GLN A 126 -33.08 12.32 -23.57
CA GLN A 126 -32.28 11.57 -24.55
C GLN A 126 -30.93 12.27 -24.78
N ASP A 127 -30.97 13.58 -25.04
CA ASP A 127 -29.77 14.41 -25.23
C ASP A 127 -28.88 14.41 -23.98
N PHE A 128 -29.47 14.41 -22.78
CA PHE A 128 -28.72 14.34 -21.53
C PHE A 128 -28.04 12.97 -21.35
N LEU A 129 -28.71 11.86 -21.67
CA LEU A 129 -28.10 10.53 -21.62
C LEU A 129 -26.96 10.42 -22.64
N ASP A 130 -27.15 10.89 -23.87
CA ASP A 130 -26.13 10.84 -24.91
C ASP A 130 -24.87 11.62 -24.50
N ARG A 131 -25.03 12.81 -23.91
CA ARG A 131 -23.90 13.59 -23.34
C ARG A 131 -23.19 12.84 -22.21
N ALA A 132 -23.93 12.17 -21.32
CA ALA A 132 -23.34 11.38 -20.26
C ALA A 132 -22.54 10.18 -20.80
N ILE A 133 -23.07 9.49 -21.81
CA ILE A 133 -22.39 8.38 -22.50
C ILE A 133 -21.08 8.86 -23.16
N ASP A 134 -21.12 9.96 -23.90
CA ASP A 134 -19.96 10.49 -24.60
C ASP A 134 -18.88 11.00 -23.64
N ALA A 135 -19.26 11.65 -22.55
CA ALA A 135 -18.33 12.06 -21.49
C ALA A 135 -17.68 10.86 -20.80
N MET A 136 -18.42 9.79 -20.51
CA MET A 136 -17.89 8.56 -19.93
C MET A 136 -16.91 7.84 -20.87
N ARG A 137 -17.20 7.80 -22.18
CA ARG A 137 -16.26 7.30 -23.19
C ARG A 137 -14.96 8.10 -23.22
N SER A 138 -15.07 9.43 -23.16
CA SER A 138 -13.91 10.31 -23.10
C SER A 138 -13.08 10.03 -21.85
N ALA A 139 -13.70 9.92 -20.67
CA ALA A 139 -13.00 9.58 -19.44
C ALA A 139 -12.27 8.23 -19.53
N LEU A 140 -12.95 7.17 -19.98
CA LEU A 140 -12.35 5.84 -20.14
C LEU A 140 -11.16 5.83 -21.11
N SER A 141 -11.19 6.64 -22.17
CA SER A 141 -10.06 6.76 -23.12
C SER A 141 -8.77 7.29 -22.47
N HIS A 142 -8.88 7.98 -21.33
CA HIS A 142 -7.75 8.54 -20.57
C HIS A 142 -7.40 7.74 -19.31
N ALA A 143 -8.17 6.72 -18.96
CA ALA A 143 -7.96 5.96 -17.72
C ALA A 143 -6.61 5.22 -17.72
N LYS A 144 -6.29 4.50 -18.81
CA LYS A 144 -5.06 3.69 -18.90
C LYS A 144 -3.77 4.51 -18.70
N PRO A 145 -3.53 5.64 -19.42
CA PRO A 145 -2.36 6.49 -19.15
C PRO A 145 -2.29 7.02 -17.72
N CYS A 146 -3.43 7.41 -17.12
CA CYS A 146 -3.47 7.86 -15.73
C CYS A 146 -3.01 6.76 -14.77
N ILE A 147 -3.54 5.54 -14.93
CA ILE A 147 -3.20 4.41 -14.06
C ILE A 147 -1.71 4.09 -14.14
N LEU A 148 -1.07 4.19 -15.31
CA LEU A 148 0.38 3.97 -15.41
C LEU A 148 1.18 4.91 -14.50
N HIS A 149 0.83 6.20 -14.49
CA HIS A 149 1.52 7.19 -13.65
C HIS A 149 1.25 6.95 -12.16
N LEU A 150 0.02 6.56 -11.83
CA LEU A 150 -0.34 6.16 -10.47
C LEU A 150 0.42 4.92 -10.02
N LEU A 151 0.55 3.90 -10.88
CA LEU A 151 1.30 2.69 -10.58
C LEU A 151 2.80 2.94 -10.43
N ALA A 152 3.38 3.89 -11.16
CA ALA A 152 4.75 4.33 -10.89
C ALA A 152 4.87 4.85 -9.45
N PHE A 153 3.98 5.73 -9.01
CA PHE A 153 3.97 6.20 -7.62
C PHE A 153 3.84 5.03 -6.62
N VAL A 154 2.92 4.09 -6.86
CA VAL A 154 2.75 2.90 -6.01
C VAL A 154 4.03 2.08 -5.95
N ALA A 155 4.69 1.83 -7.09
CA ALA A 155 5.93 1.07 -7.14
C ALA A 155 7.05 1.72 -6.31
N GLY A 156 7.21 3.04 -6.39
CA GLY A 156 8.15 3.78 -5.54
C GLY A 156 7.81 3.64 -4.06
N MET A 157 6.53 3.76 -3.69
CA MET A 157 6.09 3.54 -2.31
C MET A 157 6.32 2.11 -1.83
N VAL A 158 6.25 1.10 -2.70
CA VAL A 158 6.60 -0.29 -2.36
C VAL A 158 8.11 -0.41 -2.13
N CYS A 159 8.94 0.19 -2.99
CA CYS A 159 10.40 0.21 -2.82
C CYS A 159 10.88 1.06 -1.63
N PHE A 160 10.02 1.94 -1.07
CA PHE A 160 10.31 2.68 0.16
C PHE A 160 10.58 1.75 1.37
N SER A 161 10.13 0.49 1.30
CA SER A 161 10.51 -0.54 2.28
C SER A 161 12.02 -0.79 2.35
N CYS A 162 12.77 -0.49 1.29
CA CYS A 162 14.22 -0.71 1.21
C CYS A 162 15.05 0.45 1.78
N GLN A 163 14.44 1.60 2.11
CA GLN A 163 15.12 2.81 2.54
C GLN A 163 15.60 2.71 4.00
N PRO A 164 16.93 2.61 4.27
CA PRO A 164 17.45 2.52 5.64
C PRO A 164 17.22 3.79 6.46
N ASP A 165 17.15 4.96 5.83
CA ASP A 165 17.01 6.25 6.52
C ASP A 165 15.54 6.74 6.50
N TRP A 166 14.58 5.81 6.56
CA TRP A 166 13.14 6.11 6.44
C TRP A 166 12.65 7.16 7.45
N VAL A 167 13.30 7.25 8.62
CA VAL A 167 12.99 8.23 9.67
C VAL A 167 13.07 9.67 9.19
N ASP A 168 13.93 9.96 8.21
CA ASP A 168 14.13 11.30 7.66
C ASP A 168 13.02 11.71 6.70
N TYR A 169 12.17 10.77 6.29
CA TYR A 169 11.13 10.98 5.29
C TYR A 169 9.71 10.92 5.88
N VAL A 170 9.54 10.72 7.19
CA VAL A 170 8.21 10.50 7.78
C VAL A 170 7.89 11.45 8.93
N TRP A 171 6.61 11.81 9.03
CA TRP A 171 6.07 12.44 10.23
C TRP A 171 5.73 11.36 11.25
N ARG A 172 6.12 11.61 12.51
CA ARG A 172 5.79 10.73 13.64
C ARG A 172 5.06 11.50 14.72
N ASN A 173 4.07 10.84 15.33
CA ASN A 173 3.44 11.36 16.54
C ASN A 173 4.30 11.05 17.80
N PRO A 174 3.96 11.59 18.99
CA PRO A 174 4.73 11.32 20.21
C PRO A 174 4.86 9.84 20.60
N LEU A 175 3.98 8.97 20.09
CA LEU A 175 4.02 7.51 20.29
C LEU A 175 4.95 6.79 19.28
N GLY A 176 5.64 7.53 18.41
CA GLY A 176 6.52 6.97 17.38
C GLY A 176 5.78 6.36 16.19
N GLN A 177 4.45 6.52 16.09
CA GLN A 177 3.68 6.04 14.95
C GLN A 177 3.87 6.97 13.75
N VAL A 178 4.06 6.38 12.57
CA VAL A 178 4.12 7.13 11.31
C VAL A 178 2.72 7.65 10.97
N THR A 179 2.56 8.97 10.94
CA THR A 179 1.30 9.64 10.58
C THR A 179 1.28 10.15 9.14
N GLY A 180 2.44 10.14 8.47
CA GLY A 180 2.57 10.61 7.10
C GLY A 180 3.95 10.34 6.52
N VAL A 181 4.05 10.33 5.19
CA VAL A 181 5.32 10.32 4.45
C VAL A 181 5.48 11.65 3.73
N ASN A 182 6.64 12.30 3.91
CA ASN A 182 6.99 13.55 3.26
C ASN A 182 7.25 13.34 1.78
N VAL A 183 6.17 13.27 1.00
CA VAL A 183 6.25 13.07 -0.44
C VAL A 183 6.65 14.38 -1.13
N ASP A 184 7.71 14.30 -1.94
CA ASP A 184 8.21 15.38 -2.78
C ASP A 184 7.07 15.93 -3.66
N PRO A 185 6.88 17.26 -3.73
CA PRO A 185 5.83 17.86 -4.56
C PRO A 185 5.87 17.43 -6.04
N ASN A 186 7.06 17.15 -6.58
CA ASN A 186 7.21 16.70 -7.96
C ASN A 186 6.58 15.34 -8.21
N ALA A 187 6.51 14.46 -7.21
CA ALA A 187 5.84 13.17 -7.34
C ALA A 187 4.33 13.36 -7.56
N CYS A 188 3.69 14.27 -6.83
CA CYS A 188 2.29 14.60 -7.05
C CYS A 188 2.06 15.27 -8.41
N ILE A 189 2.94 16.20 -8.81
CA ILE A 189 2.88 16.85 -10.14
C ILE A 189 3.03 15.82 -11.26
N TYR A 190 3.89 14.81 -11.08
CA TYR A 190 4.05 13.74 -12.05
C TYR A 190 2.76 12.93 -12.25
N VAL A 191 2.12 12.49 -11.16
CA VAL A 191 0.85 11.74 -11.26
C VAL A 191 -0.26 12.63 -11.82
N ASP A 192 -0.34 13.88 -11.38
CA ASP A 192 -1.31 14.87 -11.91
C ASP A 192 -1.15 15.11 -13.40
N ARG A 193 0.08 15.20 -13.93
CA ARG A 193 0.28 15.31 -15.39
C ARG A 193 -0.25 14.11 -16.16
N GLY A 194 -0.14 12.91 -15.60
CA GLY A 194 -0.68 11.68 -16.19
C GLY A 194 -2.19 11.53 -16.03
N CYS A 195 -2.74 12.06 -14.94
CA CYS A 195 -4.14 11.86 -14.54
C CYS A 195 -5.04 13.06 -14.73
N GLY A 196 -4.52 14.26 -14.98
CA GLY A 196 -5.30 15.50 -15.00
C GLY A 196 -6.39 15.49 -16.07
N THR A 197 -6.09 14.99 -17.27
CA THR A 197 -7.09 14.85 -18.33
C THR A 197 -8.16 13.82 -17.97
N PHE A 198 -7.78 12.69 -17.37
CA PHE A 198 -8.73 11.69 -16.85
C PHE A 198 -9.63 12.30 -15.77
N GLY A 199 -9.05 12.96 -14.77
CA GLY A 199 -9.79 13.61 -13.70
C GLY A 199 -10.77 14.67 -14.19
N HIS A 200 -10.35 15.53 -15.12
CA HIS A 200 -11.22 16.53 -15.73
C HIS A 200 -12.39 15.91 -16.50
N THR A 201 -12.11 14.95 -17.38
CA THR A 201 -13.15 14.28 -18.18
C THR A 201 -14.08 13.44 -17.31
N MET A 202 -13.58 12.81 -16.25
CA MET A 202 -14.37 12.09 -15.26
C MET A 202 -15.26 13.02 -14.43
N GLN A 203 -14.79 14.21 -14.08
CA GLN A 203 -15.61 15.23 -13.43
C GLN A 203 -16.77 15.67 -14.32
N VAL A 204 -16.50 15.91 -15.60
CA VAL A 204 -17.54 16.25 -16.60
C VAL A 204 -18.53 15.08 -16.76
N ALA A 205 -18.04 13.85 -16.83
CA ALA A 205 -18.88 12.65 -16.90
C ALA A 205 -19.81 12.55 -15.67
N TYR A 206 -19.29 12.78 -14.47
CA TYR A 206 -20.07 12.78 -13.24
C TYR A 206 -21.20 13.83 -13.30
N LEU A 207 -20.89 15.05 -13.72
CA LEU A 207 -21.89 16.11 -13.86
C LEU A 207 -23.01 15.72 -14.84
N HIS A 208 -22.68 15.19 -16.01
CA HIS A 208 -23.69 14.79 -17.00
C HIS A 208 -24.52 13.57 -16.56
N VAL A 209 -23.92 12.60 -15.86
CA VAL A 209 -24.67 11.50 -15.24
C VAL A 209 -25.68 12.05 -14.22
N MET A 210 -25.29 13.06 -13.43
CA MET A 210 -26.18 13.67 -12.44
C MET A 210 -27.31 14.50 -13.08
N GLU A 211 -27.08 15.09 -14.25
CA GLU A 211 -28.08 15.83 -15.03
C GLU A 211 -29.14 14.92 -15.66
N SER A 212 -28.75 13.75 -16.18
CA SER A 212 -29.67 12.82 -16.87
C SER A 212 -30.42 11.91 -15.91
N ARG A 213 -31.77 11.94 -15.92
CA ARG A 213 -32.56 10.97 -15.14
C ARG A 213 -32.36 9.54 -15.64
N LEU A 214 -32.22 9.38 -16.96
CA LEU A 214 -31.96 8.08 -17.59
C LEU A 214 -30.58 7.53 -17.20
N ALA A 215 -29.53 8.36 -17.15
CA ALA A 215 -28.19 7.88 -16.77
C ALA A 215 -28.11 7.35 -15.34
N LYS A 216 -29.08 7.72 -14.47
CA LYS A 216 -29.24 7.23 -13.10
C LYS A 216 -30.14 5.99 -12.98
N TYR A 217 -30.69 5.50 -14.09
CA TYR A 217 -31.55 4.32 -14.12
C TYR A 217 -30.81 3.00 -13.82
N PRO A 218 -29.56 2.78 -14.28
CA PRO A 218 -28.80 1.59 -13.89
C PRO A 218 -28.67 1.49 -12.36
N ALA A 219 -28.93 0.30 -11.81
CA ALA A 219 -28.82 0.06 -10.36
C ALA A 219 -27.36 0.00 -9.86
N ALA A 220 -26.38 -0.04 -10.76
CA ALA A 220 -24.97 0.00 -10.41
C ALA A 220 -24.59 1.38 -9.84
N SER A 221 -23.76 1.41 -8.80
CA SER A 221 -23.22 2.66 -8.28
C SER A 221 -22.05 3.15 -9.15
N LEU A 222 -22.02 4.44 -9.47
CA LEU A 222 -20.87 5.06 -10.12
C LEU A 222 -19.65 5.02 -9.16
N PRO A 223 -18.47 4.58 -9.61
CA PRO A 223 -17.27 4.56 -8.78
C PRO A 223 -16.82 5.98 -8.44
N ASP A 224 -16.29 6.16 -7.22
CA ASP A 224 -15.80 7.47 -6.75
C ASP A 224 -14.37 7.73 -7.26
N PHE A 225 -14.27 8.68 -8.19
CA PHE A 225 -13.01 9.18 -8.75
C PHE A 225 -12.71 10.62 -8.35
N SER A 226 -13.35 11.13 -7.27
CA SER A 226 -13.22 12.51 -6.82
C SER A 226 -11.77 12.92 -6.49
N MET A 227 -10.92 11.95 -6.11
CA MET A 227 -9.50 12.20 -5.88
C MET A 227 -8.77 12.71 -7.12
N PHE A 228 -9.27 12.48 -8.34
CA PHE A 228 -8.63 12.96 -9.57
C PHE A 228 -9.14 14.34 -10.01
N PHE A 229 -10.17 14.91 -9.38
CA PHE A 229 -10.79 16.15 -9.87
C PHE A 229 -9.92 17.40 -9.70
N SER A 230 -8.94 17.34 -8.79
CA SER A 230 -7.92 18.38 -8.66
C SER A 230 -6.60 17.77 -8.25
N ARG A 231 -5.51 18.47 -8.57
CA ARG A 231 -4.16 18.10 -8.15
C ARG A 231 -4.04 18.02 -6.63
N GLU A 232 -4.69 18.94 -5.93
CA GLU A 232 -4.67 19.01 -4.47
C GLU A 232 -5.34 17.77 -3.85
N ALA A 233 -6.53 17.39 -4.33
CA ALA A 233 -7.22 16.18 -3.88
C ALA A 233 -6.43 14.91 -4.21
N LEU A 234 -5.83 14.86 -5.41
CA LEU A 234 -4.99 13.74 -5.82
C LEU A 234 -3.77 13.58 -4.91
N CYS A 235 -3.10 14.69 -4.62
CA CYS A 235 -1.90 14.68 -3.79
C CYS A 235 -2.23 14.34 -2.32
N GLU A 236 -3.35 14.84 -1.79
CA GLU A 236 -3.84 14.47 -0.47
C GLU A 236 -4.17 12.97 -0.41
N TRP A 237 -4.87 12.45 -1.41
CA TRP A 237 -5.19 11.02 -1.50
C TRP A 237 -3.93 10.14 -1.61
N LEU A 238 -2.97 10.51 -2.46
CA LEU A 238 -1.70 9.79 -2.59
C LEU A 238 -0.94 9.73 -1.26
N ARG A 239 -0.87 10.84 -0.53
CA ARG A 239 -0.18 10.92 0.77
C ARG A 239 -0.92 10.15 1.84
N GLY A 240 -2.23 10.36 1.99
CA GLY A 240 -3.03 9.78 3.06
C GLY A 240 -3.38 8.31 2.85
N THR A 241 -3.57 7.89 1.59
CA THR A 241 -4.04 6.53 1.27
C THR A 241 -2.91 5.65 0.77
N VAL A 242 -2.13 6.09 -0.21
CA VAL A 242 -1.11 5.22 -0.84
C VAL A 242 0.17 5.19 0.01
N ALA A 243 0.66 6.36 0.44
CA ALA A 243 1.98 6.45 1.07
C ALA A 243 2.00 5.95 2.53
N VAL A 244 0.94 6.20 3.31
CA VAL A 244 0.83 5.75 4.72
C VAL A 244 0.33 4.31 4.83
N HIS A 245 -0.30 3.79 3.79
CA HIS A 245 -0.86 2.45 3.81
C HIS A 245 -0.45 1.61 2.61
N PRO A 246 0.87 1.40 2.37
CA PRO A 246 1.34 0.59 1.26
C PRO A 246 0.79 -0.85 1.35
N LEU A 247 0.44 -1.31 2.56
CA LEU A 247 -0.01 -2.67 2.85
C LEU A 247 -1.52 -2.83 3.10
N ALA A 248 -2.32 -1.76 3.14
CA ALA A 248 -3.73 -1.87 3.56
C ALA A 248 -4.60 -2.69 2.59
N PHE A 249 -4.08 -3.06 1.43
CA PHE A 249 -4.83 -3.75 0.38
C PHE A 249 -4.60 -5.26 0.34
N GLN A 250 -4.16 -5.86 1.45
CA GLN A 250 -4.14 -7.31 1.53
C GLN A 250 -5.59 -7.82 1.49
N PRO A 251 -5.94 -8.71 0.54
CA PRO A 251 -7.22 -9.40 0.57
C PRO A 251 -7.29 -10.13 1.92
N SER A 252 -8.29 -9.82 2.74
CA SER A 252 -8.47 -10.42 4.07
C SER A 252 -8.42 -11.96 4.04
N ASP A 253 -8.69 -12.56 2.89
CA ASP A 253 -8.64 -14.01 2.65
C ASP A 253 -7.23 -14.62 2.72
N VAL A 254 -6.16 -13.87 2.45
CA VAL A 254 -4.80 -14.44 2.38
C VAL A 254 -4.21 -14.69 3.76
N LEU A 255 -4.47 -13.79 4.73
CA LEU A 255 -4.06 -13.97 6.13
C LEU A 255 -4.88 -15.08 6.80
N THR A 256 -6.17 -15.17 6.49
CA THR A 256 -7.09 -16.15 7.08
C THR A 256 -6.78 -17.59 6.64
N ARG A 257 -6.36 -17.80 5.36
CA ARG A 257 -5.98 -19.12 4.87
C ARG A 257 -4.68 -19.66 5.46
N ARG A 258 -3.70 -18.81 5.80
CA ARG A 258 -2.45 -19.27 6.44
C ARG A 258 -2.68 -19.75 7.87
N LEU A 259 -3.51 -19.04 8.64
CA LEU A 259 -3.87 -19.45 10.00
C LEU A 259 -4.74 -20.73 10.03
N SER A 260 -5.49 -21.00 8.96
CA SER A 260 -6.35 -22.19 8.88
C SER A 260 -5.63 -23.47 8.45
N ARG A 261 -4.41 -23.40 7.90
CA ARG A 261 -3.71 -24.57 7.33
C ARG A 261 -2.85 -25.35 8.34
N GLU A 262 -2.79 -24.92 9.60
CA GLU A 262 -2.00 -25.58 10.66
C GLU A 262 -2.83 -26.38 11.67
N VAL A 263 -4.11 -26.67 11.40
CA VAL A 263 -4.84 -27.68 12.19
C VAL A 263 -4.73 -29.02 11.45
N PRO A 264 -3.82 -29.93 11.84
CA PRO A 264 -3.88 -31.30 11.35
C PRO A 264 -5.24 -31.86 11.74
N ALA A 265 -6.03 -32.23 10.72
CA ALA A 265 -7.30 -32.90 10.90
C ALA A 265 -7.06 -34.22 11.64
N ALA A 266 -7.27 -34.20 12.95
CA ALA A 266 -7.31 -35.39 13.77
C ALA A 266 -8.48 -36.24 13.29
N ASN A 267 -8.13 -37.41 12.75
CA ASN A 267 -9.03 -38.47 12.34
C ASN A 267 -10.03 -38.82 13.45
N GLY A 268 -11.31 -38.88 13.08
CA GLY A 268 -12.41 -39.45 13.84
C GLY A 268 -13.71 -38.82 13.32
N GLY A 269 -14.46 -39.42 12.41
CA GLY A 269 -14.98 -40.77 12.49
C GLY A 269 -16.51 -40.70 12.56
N MET A 270 -17.16 -41.11 11.46
CA MET A 270 -18.50 -41.72 11.41
C MET A 270 -19.79 -40.85 11.45
N PRO A 271 -20.98 -41.41 11.05
CA PRO A 271 -21.73 -40.86 9.91
C PRO A 271 -23.25 -40.64 10.13
N ARG A 272 -23.91 -40.06 9.10
CA ARG A 272 -25.30 -40.32 8.63
C ARG A 272 -26.50 -40.00 9.56
N ARG A 273 -27.38 -39.07 9.14
CA ARG A 273 -28.75 -39.30 8.55
C ARG A 273 -29.66 -38.08 8.64
N HIS A 274 -30.44 -37.90 7.56
CA HIS A 274 -31.81 -37.36 7.43
C HIS A 274 -32.41 -36.51 8.56
N LEU A 275 -33.03 -35.37 8.20
CA LEU A 275 -34.49 -35.31 7.99
C LEU A 275 -34.93 -34.01 7.33
N ASP A 276 -35.90 -34.14 6.43
CA ASP A 276 -36.69 -33.08 5.80
C ASP A 276 -37.44 -32.24 6.83
N THR A 277 -37.56 -30.93 6.59
CA THR A 277 -38.52 -30.07 7.32
C THR A 277 -38.97 -28.90 6.41
N PRO A 278 -40.26 -28.50 6.44
CA PRO A 278 -40.92 -27.76 5.37
C PRO A 278 -40.81 -26.24 5.49
N LEU A 279 -41.06 -25.57 4.36
CA LEU A 279 -41.25 -24.12 4.24
C LEU A 279 -42.25 -23.59 5.28
N THR A 280 -41.77 -22.67 6.12
CA THR A 280 -42.61 -21.80 6.93
C THR A 280 -42.25 -20.35 6.58
N ALA A 281 -43.26 -19.58 6.16
CA ALA A 281 -43.14 -18.16 5.84
C ALA A 281 -42.75 -17.35 7.09
N ALA A 282 -41.85 -16.38 6.92
CA ALA A 282 -41.45 -15.45 7.97
C ALA A 282 -41.67 -13.98 7.54
N PRO A 283 -41.92 -13.07 8.51
CA PRO A 283 -42.44 -11.73 8.29
C PRO A 283 -41.36 -10.67 8.10
N LEU A 284 -41.78 -9.51 7.57
CA LEU A 284 -40.98 -8.28 7.50
C LEU A 284 -40.62 -7.76 8.90
N GLY A 285 -39.35 -7.38 9.06
CA GLY A 285 -38.94 -6.27 9.94
C GLY A 285 -38.01 -6.65 11.09
N THR A 286 -36.72 -6.36 10.96
CA THR A 286 -35.92 -5.48 11.86
C THR A 286 -34.45 -5.56 11.45
N SER A 287 -33.83 -4.40 11.26
CA SER A 287 -32.42 -4.21 10.93
C SER A 287 -31.52 -4.61 12.10
N SER A 288 -31.00 -5.83 12.04
CA SER A 288 -29.95 -6.33 12.92
C SER A 288 -28.59 -5.80 12.46
N SER A 289 -27.94 -5.01 13.30
CA SER A 289 -26.52 -4.68 13.19
C SER A 289 -25.69 -5.94 13.43
N THR A 290 -25.10 -6.48 12.37
CA THR A 290 -24.17 -7.61 12.46
C THR A 290 -22.88 -7.13 13.10
N SER A 291 -22.77 -7.29 14.42
CA SER A 291 -21.49 -7.19 15.11
C SER A 291 -20.59 -8.32 14.64
N LEU A 292 -19.36 -7.96 14.26
CA LEU A 292 -18.30 -8.89 13.88
C LEU A 292 -18.03 -9.86 15.04
N PRO A 293 -17.78 -11.16 14.79
CA PRO A 293 -17.38 -12.09 15.83
C PRO A 293 -16.05 -11.67 16.46
N GLN A 294 -16.05 -11.42 17.77
CA GLN A 294 -14.87 -11.07 18.61
C GLN A 294 -13.71 -12.09 18.52
N ALA A 295 -13.91 -13.26 17.91
CA ALA A 295 -12.91 -14.32 17.79
C ALA A 295 -11.74 -13.98 16.84
N VAL A 296 -11.85 -12.98 15.96
CA VAL A 296 -10.77 -12.62 15.01
C VAL A 296 -9.72 -11.69 15.65
N VAL A 297 -9.99 -11.11 16.82
CA VAL A 297 -9.04 -10.21 17.49
C VAL A 297 -7.92 -10.96 18.23
N GLN A 298 -8.02 -12.27 18.42
CA GLN A 298 -7.07 -13.04 19.25
C GLN A 298 -6.00 -13.82 18.46
N ALA A 299 -6.06 -13.92 17.13
CA ALA A 299 -5.11 -14.72 16.34
C ALA A 299 -3.81 -13.99 15.92
N THR A 300 -3.60 -12.75 16.37
CA THR A 300 -2.34 -12.00 16.16
C THR A 300 -1.44 -11.95 17.40
N ALA A 301 -1.79 -12.68 18.47
CA ALA A 301 -0.96 -12.81 19.65
C ALA A 301 0.23 -13.76 19.39
N ILE A 302 1.17 -13.31 18.58
CA ILE A 302 2.56 -13.78 18.66
C ILE A 302 2.99 -13.57 20.12
N PRO A 303 3.58 -14.55 20.82
CA PRO A 303 4.01 -14.37 22.20
C PRO A 303 5.03 -13.23 22.28
N THR A 304 4.55 -12.09 22.76
CA THR A 304 5.30 -10.85 22.93
C THR A 304 6.20 -10.96 24.16
N SER A 305 7.37 -11.58 24.05
CA SER A 305 8.39 -11.48 25.10
C SER A 305 9.59 -10.63 24.72
N LEU A 306 9.73 -10.25 23.44
CA LEU A 306 10.71 -9.26 23.02
C LEU A 306 10.01 -7.90 22.87
N PRO A 307 10.46 -6.85 23.57
CA PRO A 307 9.94 -5.51 23.34
C PRO A 307 10.11 -5.21 21.86
N LEU A 308 9.00 -5.02 21.15
CA LEU A 308 9.05 -4.56 19.77
C LEU A 308 9.89 -3.29 19.78
N PRO A 309 10.96 -3.23 18.96
CA PRO A 309 11.76 -2.03 18.84
C PRO A 309 10.81 -0.89 18.45
N GLN A 310 10.62 0.05 19.36
CA GLN A 310 9.82 1.23 19.10
C GLN A 310 10.75 2.24 18.42
N ALA A 311 10.26 2.87 17.36
CA ALA A 311 10.95 4.00 16.76
C ALA A 311 11.32 5.02 17.86
N PRO A 312 12.42 5.80 17.68
CA PRO A 312 12.81 6.83 18.64
C PRO A 312 11.59 7.62 19.14
N THR A 313 11.42 7.69 20.46
CA THR A 313 10.27 8.35 21.08
C THR A 313 10.30 9.84 20.80
N GLY A 314 9.13 10.42 20.54
CA GLY A 314 8.97 11.87 20.32
C GLY A 314 8.53 12.23 18.90
N PRO A 315 7.87 13.38 18.74
CA PRO A 315 7.50 13.86 17.42
C PRO A 315 8.74 14.17 16.60
N SER A 316 8.73 13.80 15.32
CA SER A 316 9.75 14.24 14.38
C SER A 316 9.12 14.84 13.14
N SER A 317 9.71 15.93 12.69
CA SER A 317 9.51 16.47 11.34
C SER A 317 10.51 15.81 10.39
N PRO A 318 10.10 15.45 9.17
CA PRO A 318 10.97 14.87 8.16
C PRO A 318 12.05 15.88 7.75
N ALA A 319 13.30 15.43 7.60
CA ALA A 319 14.41 16.23 7.09
C ALA A 319 14.49 16.20 5.56
N LEU A 320 13.96 15.16 4.94
CA LEU A 320 14.03 14.89 3.51
C LEU A 320 12.63 14.66 2.93
N ALA A 321 12.50 14.86 1.62
CA ALA A 321 11.30 14.51 0.86
C ALA A 321 11.58 13.28 -0.01
N PHE A 322 10.64 12.35 -0.03
CA PHE A 322 10.70 11.12 -0.81
C PHE A 322 10.00 11.31 -2.15
N ASP A 323 10.64 10.95 -3.27
CA ASP A 323 10.04 11.01 -4.60
C ASP A 323 9.67 9.61 -5.11
N PRO A 324 8.47 9.10 -4.76
CA PRO A 324 8.01 7.79 -5.19
C PRO A 324 7.79 7.69 -6.70
N ALA A 325 7.53 8.79 -7.41
CA ALA A 325 7.34 8.74 -8.85
C ALA A 325 8.67 8.41 -9.55
N LYS A 326 9.75 9.10 -9.15
CA LYS A 326 11.09 8.85 -9.67
C LYS A 326 11.57 7.43 -9.35
N ASP A 327 11.45 7.00 -8.11
CA ASP A 327 11.87 5.66 -7.68
C ASP A 327 11.03 4.57 -8.33
N GLY A 328 9.74 4.83 -8.51
CA GLY A 328 8.83 3.97 -9.26
C GLY A 328 9.19 3.82 -10.73
N LEU A 329 9.54 4.90 -11.42
CA LEU A 329 10.02 4.84 -12.79
C LEU A 329 11.35 4.08 -12.94
N ALA A 330 12.18 4.07 -11.90
CA ALA A 330 13.42 3.32 -11.84
C ALA A 330 13.23 1.85 -11.37
N SER A 331 12.00 1.45 -11.08
CA SER A 331 11.66 0.10 -10.63
C SER A 331 11.31 -0.83 -11.80
N ASP A 332 11.44 -2.15 -11.60
CA ASP A 332 11.03 -3.17 -12.58
C ASP A 332 9.71 -3.84 -12.19
N PHE A 333 8.77 -3.05 -11.68
CA PHE A 333 7.38 -3.51 -11.61
C PHE A 333 6.80 -3.43 -13.01
N ARG A 334 6.18 -4.51 -13.48
CA ARG A 334 5.55 -4.53 -14.80
C ARG A 334 4.35 -3.59 -14.81
N MET A 335 4.57 -2.38 -15.31
CA MET A 335 3.51 -1.38 -15.51
C MET A 335 2.71 -1.64 -16.80
N GLN A 336 3.12 -2.60 -17.63
CA GLN A 336 2.39 -2.92 -18.85
C GLN A 336 1.09 -3.65 -18.52
N PHE A 337 -0.03 -3.07 -18.94
CA PHE A 337 -1.30 -3.79 -18.99
C PHE A 337 -1.18 -4.97 -19.95
N ALA A 338 -1.77 -6.10 -19.59
CA ALA A 338 -2.00 -7.17 -20.55
C ALA A 338 -2.73 -6.59 -21.78
N PRO A 339 -2.38 -6.98 -23.01
CA PRO A 339 -3.22 -6.67 -24.16
C PRO A 339 -4.60 -7.28 -23.89
N GLY A 340 -5.60 -6.41 -23.73
CA GLY A 340 -7.00 -6.78 -23.54
C GLY A 340 -7.64 -7.28 -24.82
#